data_AF-A0A382UDM9-F1
#
_entry.id   AF-A0A382UDM9-F1
#
_cell.length_a   1.000
_cell.length_b   1.000
_cell.length_c   1.000
_cell.angle_alpha   90.00
_cell.angle_beta   90.00
_cell.angle_gamma   90.00
#
_symmetry.space_group_name_H-M   'P 1'
#
loop_
_entity.id
_entity.type
_entity.pdbx_description
1 polymer ?
#
loop_
_entity_poly.entity_id
_entity_poly.type
_entity_poly.pdbx_seq_one_letter_code
_entity_poly.pdbx_strand_id
1 'polypeptide(L)'
;MVAKRHRGAFDPQHPAPYELSRSRVENYIKCRACFWLEQIHRVKPPDFPSFTINTTTDILLKRDADAVRGKGTLPIWEARGLGHMIPFEHAHLDNWTNSMQYGKDET
;
A
#
# COMPACT_ATOMS: atom_id res chain seq x y z
N MET A 1 -5.24 -25.51 -19.46
CA MET A 1 -5.82 -25.18 -18.14
C MET A 1 -6.26 -23.72 -18.19
N VAL A 2 -7.55 -23.42 -17.98
CA VAL A 2 -8.05 -22.04 -17.94
C VAL A 2 -7.47 -21.35 -16.70
N ALA A 3 -6.97 -20.12 -16.85
CA ALA A 3 -6.42 -19.37 -15.73
C ALA A 3 -7.48 -19.17 -14.64
N LYS A 4 -7.12 -19.43 -13.38
CA LYS A 4 -8.05 -19.37 -12.23
C LYS A 4 -8.61 -17.97 -11.96
N ARG A 5 -7.97 -16.90 -12.46
CA ARG A 5 -8.36 -15.50 -12.25
C ARG A 5 -8.30 -14.73 -13.55
N HIS A 6 -9.30 -13.91 -13.80
CA HIS A 6 -9.37 -13.02 -14.95
C HIS A 6 -8.49 -11.79 -14.71
N ARG A 7 -7.36 -11.70 -15.41
CA ARG A 7 -6.36 -10.62 -15.25
C ARG A 7 -6.15 -9.85 -16.54
N GLY A 8 -5.79 -8.57 -16.41
CA GLY A 8 -5.48 -7.71 -17.55
C GLY A 8 -6.74 -7.09 -18.13
N ALA A 9 -6.88 -7.13 -19.46
CA ALA A 9 -8.08 -6.63 -20.14
C ALA A 9 -9.27 -7.54 -19.82
N PHE A 10 -10.44 -6.91 -19.69
CA PHE A 10 -11.71 -7.61 -19.66
C PHE A 10 -11.92 -8.36 -20.98
N ASP A 11 -12.31 -9.62 -20.84
CA ASP A 11 -12.62 -10.55 -21.92
C ASP A 11 -13.95 -11.23 -21.57
N PRO A 12 -15.03 -10.99 -22.33
CA PRO A 12 -16.33 -11.59 -22.05
C PRO A 12 -16.36 -13.11 -22.23
N GLN A 13 -15.37 -13.70 -22.92
CA GLN A 13 -15.26 -15.15 -23.10
C GLN A 13 -14.53 -15.83 -21.93
N HIS A 14 -13.92 -15.05 -21.03
CA HIS A 14 -13.22 -15.59 -19.87
C HIS A 14 -14.25 -16.03 -18.80
N PRO A 15 -14.26 -17.31 -18.38
CA PRO A 15 -15.32 -17.84 -17.52
C PRO A 15 -15.19 -17.43 -16.04
N ALA A 16 -13.99 -17.02 -15.61
CA ALA A 16 -13.80 -16.51 -14.25
C ALA A 16 -14.27 -15.05 -14.13
N PRO A 17 -14.80 -14.63 -12.96
CA PRO A 17 -15.20 -13.24 -12.72
C PRO A 17 -14.05 -12.25 -12.95
N TYR A 18 -14.38 -11.08 -13.52
CA TYR A 18 -13.46 -9.97 -13.65
C TYR A 18 -13.43 -9.15 -12.36
N GLU A 19 -12.35 -9.30 -11.59
CA GLU A 19 -12.20 -8.62 -10.30
C GLU A 19 -11.82 -7.14 -10.50
N LEU A 20 -12.61 -6.24 -9.90
CA LEU A 20 -12.33 -4.80 -9.88
C LEU A 20 -11.83 -4.38 -8.49
N SER A 21 -10.73 -3.63 -8.44
CA SER A 21 -10.31 -2.97 -7.20
C SER A 21 -11.16 -1.73 -6.92
N ARG A 22 -11.14 -1.25 -5.68
CA ARG A 22 -11.75 0.02 -5.29
C ARG A 22 -11.31 1.18 -6.20
N SER A 23 -10.02 1.26 -6.53
CA SER A 23 -9.50 2.30 -7.42
C SER A 23 -10.08 2.23 -8.85
N ARG A 24 -10.45 1.04 -9.33
CA ARG A 24 -11.13 0.89 -10.64
C ARG A 24 -12.54 1.46 -10.61
N VAL A 25 -13.28 1.24 -9.51
CA VAL A 25 -14.60 1.83 -9.30
C VAL A 25 -14.50 3.35 -9.24
N GLU A 26 -13.52 3.88 -8.50
CA GLU A 26 -13.27 5.32 -8.44
C GLU A 26 -12.90 5.91 -9.82
N ASN A 27 -12.09 5.19 -10.62
CA ASN A 27 -11.79 5.59 -12.00
C ASN A 27 -13.07 5.68 -12.85
N TYR A 28 -13.95 4.67 -12.79
CA TYR A 28 -15.24 4.70 -13.50
C TYR A 28 -16.11 5.90 -13.11
N ILE A 29 -16.20 6.22 -11.81
CA ILE A 29 -16.95 7.37 -11.31
C ILE A 29 -16.37 8.68 -11.85
N LYS A 30 -15.03 8.81 -11.86
CA LYS A 30 -14.34 10.02 -12.34
C LYS A 30 -14.40 10.18 -13.86
N CYS A 31 -14.20 9.09 -14.60
CA CYS A 31 -14.14 9.08 -16.06
C CYS A 31 -14.52 7.70 -16.62
N ARG A 32 -15.77 7.53 -17.06
CA ARG A 32 -16.26 6.28 -17.65
C ARG A 32 -15.48 5.86 -18.91
N ALA A 33 -15.11 6.83 -19.75
CA ALA A 33 -14.33 6.58 -20.96
C ALA A 33 -12.92 6.06 -20.65
N CYS A 34 -12.25 6.65 -19.65
CA CYS A 34 -10.94 6.25 -19.18
C CYS A 34 -10.97 4.83 -18.59
N PHE A 35 -12.00 4.53 -17.79
CA PHE A 35 -12.23 3.18 -17.30
C PHE A 35 -12.39 2.18 -18.45
N TRP A 36 -13.22 2.48 -19.46
CA TRP A 36 -13.42 1.60 -20.60
C TRP A 36 -12.13 1.38 -21.41
N LEU A 37 -11.40 2.46 -21.71
CA LEU A 37 -10.10 2.39 -22.39
C LEU A 37 -9.10 1.52 -21.63
N GLU A 38 -9.08 1.62 -20.30
CA GLU A 38 -8.16 0.85 -19.49
C GLU A 38 -8.60 -0.62 -19.33
N GLN A 39 -9.90 -0.89 -19.14
CA GLN A 39 -10.41 -2.25 -18.96
C GLN A 39 -10.43 -3.04 -20.28
N ILE A 40 -10.73 -2.42 -21.41
CA ILE A 40 -10.86 -3.12 -22.70
C ILE A 40 -9.56 -3.02 -23.51
N HIS A 41 -9.01 -1.81 -23.64
CA HIS A 41 -7.87 -1.55 -24.52
C HIS A 41 -6.53 -1.49 -23.81
N ARG A 42 -6.49 -1.65 -22.48
CA ARG A 42 -5.28 -1.56 -21.63
C ARG A 42 -4.54 -0.22 -21.77
N VAL A 43 -5.24 0.82 -22.20
CA VAL A 43 -4.69 2.17 -22.25
C VAL A 43 -4.81 2.77 -20.85
N LYS A 44 -3.68 2.84 -20.15
CA LYS A 44 -3.63 3.43 -18.80
C LYS A 44 -3.61 4.95 -18.89
N PRO A 45 -4.28 5.66 -17.96
CA PRO A 45 -4.07 7.09 -17.82
C PRO A 45 -2.59 7.37 -17.46
N PRO A 46 -2.08 8.57 -17.75
CA PRO A 46 -0.78 9.00 -17.25
C PRO A 46 -0.74 8.89 -15.72
N ASP A 47 0.28 8.20 -15.21
CA ASP A 47 0.47 8.01 -13.78
C ASP A 47 1.13 9.25 -13.15
N PHE A 48 0.79 9.52 -11.89
CA PHE A 48 1.47 10.54 -11.09
C PHE A 48 2.84 10.02 -10.64
N PRO A 49 3.90 10.86 -10.59
CA PRO A 49 5.21 10.43 -10.09
C PRO A 49 5.10 9.84 -8.68
N SER A 50 5.77 8.71 -8.46
CA SER A 50 5.80 8.08 -7.14
C SER A 50 6.40 9.00 -6.07
N PHE A 51 5.88 8.95 -4.85
CA PHE A 51 6.38 9.70 -3.69
C PHE A 51 7.64 9.06 -3.07
N THR A 52 8.68 8.83 -3.87
CA THR A 52 9.88 8.07 -3.47
C THR A 52 10.60 8.64 -2.25
N ILE A 53 10.68 9.98 -2.14
CA ILE A 53 11.32 10.64 -0.99
C ILE A 53 10.54 10.34 0.30
N ASN A 54 9.21 10.47 0.28
CA ASN A 54 8.38 10.18 1.45
C ASN A 54 8.48 8.69 1.82
N THR A 55 8.37 7.80 0.83
CA THR A 55 8.49 6.36 1.06
C THR A 55 9.86 5.99 1.64
N THR A 56 10.94 6.56 1.13
CA THR A 56 12.30 6.30 1.63
C THR A 56 12.47 6.83 3.05
N THR A 57 11.91 8.01 3.34
CA THR A 57 11.95 8.61 4.68
C THR A 57 11.26 7.70 5.70
N ASP A 58 10.07 7.21 5.37
CA ASP A 58 9.32 6.26 6.22
C ASP A 58 10.09 4.97 6.45
N ILE A 59 10.73 4.42 5.41
CA ILE A 59 11.53 3.18 5.50
C ILE A 59 12.71 3.37 6.46
N LEU A 60 13.47 4.46 6.30
CA LEU A 60 14.63 4.74 7.13
C LEU A 60 14.22 4.98 8.59
N LEU A 61 13.17 5.76 8.82
CA LEU A 61 12.64 6.02 10.16
C LEU A 61 12.17 4.74 10.85
N LYS A 62 11.46 3.85 10.14
CA LYS A 62 11.02 2.57 10.71
C LYS A 62 12.21 1.69 11.08
N ARG A 63 13.17 1.52 10.16
CA ARG A 63 14.39 0.75 10.40
C ARG A 63 15.14 1.24 11.65
N ASP A 64 15.32 2.55 11.76
CA ASP A 64 16.05 3.15 12.88
C ASP A 64 15.25 3.04 14.18
N ALA A 65 13.92 3.15 14.12
CA ALA A 65 13.03 2.95 15.25
C ALA A 65 13.03 1.49 15.74
N ASP A 66 13.02 0.51 14.83
CA ASP A 66 13.04 -0.92 15.16
C ASP A 66 14.32 -1.31 15.92
N ALA A 67 15.44 -0.64 15.65
CA ALA A 67 16.69 -0.88 16.37
C ALA A 67 16.61 -0.50 17.87
N VAL A 68 15.80 0.50 18.23
CA VAL A 68 15.72 1.07 19.59
C VAL A 68 14.33 0.93 20.24
N ARG A 69 13.39 0.24 19.58
CA ARG A 69 12.00 0.08 20.02
C ARG A 69 11.91 -0.48 21.43
N GLY A 70 11.08 0.17 22.26
CA GLY A 70 10.92 -0.15 23.70
C GLY A 70 12.17 0.07 24.57
N LYS A 71 13.30 0.49 24.01
CA LYS A 71 14.60 0.60 24.72
C LYS A 71 15.05 2.05 24.89
N GLY A 72 14.85 2.90 23.88
CA GLY A 72 15.35 4.27 23.91
C GLY A 72 14.89 5.13 22.74
N THR A 73 15.39 6.36 22.71
CA THR A 73 15.04 7.36 21.69
C THR A 73 15.92 7.26 20.44
N LEU A 74 15.46 7.86 19.33
CA LEU A 74 16.27 7.99 18.13
C LEU A 74 17.22 9.19 18.24
N PRO A 75 18.44 9.13 17.67
CA PRO A 75 19.36 10.27 17.63
C PRO A 75 18.77 11.53 17.01
N ILE A 76 17.91 11.39 15.99
CA ILE A 76 17.26 12.53 15.34
C ILE A 76 16.21 13.21 16.24
N TRP A 77 15.56 12.46 17.13
CA TRP A 77 14.62 13.01 18.10
C TRP A 77 15.34 13.73 19.23
N GLU A 78 16.40 13.12 19.77
CA GLU A 78 17.27 13.75 20.77
C GLU A 78 17.80 15.11 20.28
N ALA A 79 18.36 15.15 19.07
CA ALA A 79 18.88 16.37 18.45
C ALA A 79 17.82 17.47 18.23
N ARG A 80 16.53 17.13 18.36
CA ARG A 80 15.39 18.05 18.20
C ARG A 80 14.64 18.30 19.52
N GLY A 81 15.20 17.91 20.67
CA GLY A 81 14.56 18.09 21.97
C GLY A 81 13.42 17.10 22.27
N LEU A 82 13.33 16.01 21.50
CA LEU A 82 12.32 14.95 21.62
C LEU A 82 12.91 13.66 22.22
N GLY A 83 14.01 13.76 22.97
CA GLY A 83 14.70 12.61 23.58
C GLY A 83 13.85 11.76 24.53
N HIS A 84 12.74 12.31 25.03
CA HIS A 84 11.78 11.60 25.86
C HIS A 84 10.86 10.66 25.06
N MET A 85 10.88 10.72 23.72
CA MET A 85 10.10 9.83 22.86
C MET A 85 10.81 8.50 22.66
N ILE A 86 10.08 7.41 22.85
CA ILE A 86 10.57 6.03 22.65
C ILE A 86 9.62 5.35 21.66
N PRO A 87 10.12 4.69 20.59
CA PRO A 87 9.25 3.95 19.69
C PRO A 87 8.51 2.84 20.44
N PHE A 88 7.19 2.80 20.26
CA PHE A 88 6.30 1.90 20.98
C PHE A 88 6.57 0.43 20.62
N GLU A 89 6.73 -0.43 21.62
CA GLU A 89 6.90 -1.88 21.47
C GLU A 89 5.58 -2.58 21.80
N HIS A 90 5.13 -3.48 20.93
CA HIS A 90 3.88 -4.21 21.14
C HIS A 90 3.90 -5.55 20.42
N ALA A 91 3.41 -6.61 21.08
CA ALA A 91 3.42 -7.98 20.56
C ALA A 91 2.73 -8.15 19.19
N HIS A 92 1.78 -7.27 18.90
CA HIS A 92 0.92 -7.30 17.72
C HIS A 92 1.29 -6.27 16.64
N LEU A 93 2.39 -5.53 16.83
CA LEU A 93 2.75 -4.44 15.93
C LEU A 93 3.04 -4.92 14.50
N ASP A 94 3.70 -6.07 14.35
CA ASP A 94 3.99 -6.64 13.03
C ASP A 94 2.71 -7.00 12.27
N ASN A 95 1.68 -7.49 12.97
CA ASN A 95 0.38 -7.77 12.38
C ASN A 95 -0.29 -6.49 11.88
N TRP A 96 -0.30 -5.45 12.71
CA TRP A 96 -0.91 -4.16 12.37
C TRP A 96 -0.23 -3.47 11.18
N THR A 97 1.09 -3.65 11.04
CA THR A 97 1.86 -3.05 9.96
C THR A 97 1.82 -3.85 8.64
N ASN A 98 1.24 -5.05 8.65
CA ASN A 98 1.10 -5.90 7.46
C ASN A 98 -0.05 -5.45 6.55
N SER A 99 0.25 -4.50 5.67
CA SER A 99 -0.72 -3.93 4.72
C SER A 99 -1.23 -4.93 3.68
N MET A 100 -0.43 -5.94 3.34
CA MET A 100 -0.78 -6.94 2.31
C MET A 100 -1.85 -7.93 2.77
N GLN A 101 -2.06 -8.04 4.07
CA GLN A 101 -3.07 -8.92 4.68
C GLN A 101 -4.21 -8.14 5.34
N TYR A 102 -4.40 -6.87 4.96
CA TYR A 102 -5.46 -5.99 5.48
C TYR A 102 -5.44 -5.77 7.00
N GLY A 103 -4.27 -5.90 7.65
CA GLY A 103 -4.17 -5.74 9.10
C GLY A 103 -5.06 -6.70 9.89
N LYS A 104 -5.42 -7.85 9.30
CA LYS A 104 -6.14 -8.90 10.01
C LYS A 104 -5.14 -9.60 10.92
N ASP A 105 -5.14 -9.19 12.17
CA ASP A 105 -5.39 -10.05 13.31
C ASP A 105 -5.71 -9.14 14.51
N GLU A 106 -6.82 -9.38 15.21
CA GLU A 106 -7.21 -8.65 16.43
C GLU A 106 -6.34 -9.02 17.65
N THR A 107 -5.26 -9.75 17.39
CA THR A 107 -4.13 -10.03 18.27
C THR A 107 -2.92 -10.20 17.36
#